data_AF-A0A345H2T0-F1
#
_entry.id   AF-A0A345H2T0-F1
#
_cell.length_a   1.000
_cell.length_b   1.000
_cell.length_c   1.000
_cell.angle_alpha   90.00
_cell.angle_beta   90.00
_cell.angle_gamma   90.00
#
_symmetry.space_group_name_H-M   'P 1'
#
loop_
_entity.id
_entity.type
_entity.pdbx_description
1 polymer ?
#
loop_
_entity_poly.entity_id
_entity_poly.type
_entity_poly.pdbx_seq_one_letter_code
_entity_poly.pdbx_strand_id
1 'polypeptide(L)'
;MGFSNIQFTLTIIASIIAVITLILGVLEYRKKNMLTRIDIYLKMRDYYARDENLQKVCSALGEGRGSINVKELTYEQKRQFLGTMESIALLVNSKVMNKQVAMYMFGYYAIAAWENEEFWSHGNLRQDDPMWSLYKAFYLQNCTIRNEFDMNPSFYIKRKLNFLSK
;
A
#
# COMPACT_ATOMS: atom_id res chain seq x y z
N MET A 1 60.99 -3.18 -20.59
CA MET A 1 59.80 -2.39 -21.03
C MET A 1 58.48 -3.18 -21.03
N GLY A 2 58.45 -4.53 -20.94
CA GLY A 2 57.18 -5.28 -21.01
C GLY A 2 56.31 -5.30 -19.73
N PHE A 3 56.91 -5.16 -18.55
CA PHE A 3 56.19 -5.36 -17.28
C PHE A 3 55.21 -4.23 -16.93
N SER A 4 55.53 -2.97 -17.28
CA SER A 4 54.66 -1.81 -17.04
C SER A 4 53.38 -1.83 -17.87
N ASN A 5 53.46 -2.32 -19.11
CA ASN A 5 52.31 -2.40 -20.02
C ASN A 5 51.29 -3.44 -19.54
N ILE A 6 51.76 -4.55 -18.95
CA ILE A 6 50.90 -5.60 -18.39
C ILE A 6 50.14 -5.09 -17.16
N GLN A 7 50.80 -4.34 -16.27
CA GLN A 7 50.14 -3.77 -15.08
C GLN A 7 49.07 -2.75 -15.47
N PHE A 8 49.33 -1.95 -16.52
CA PHE A 8 48.38 -0.98 -17.03
C PHE A 8 47.12 -1.64 -17.63
N THR A 9 47.30 -2.69 -18.45
CA THR A 9 46.16 -3.43 -19.03
C THR A 9 45.32 -4.12 -17.96
N LEU A 10 45.96 -4.73 -16.95
CA LEU A 10 45.25 -5.32 -15.81
C LEU A 10 44.43 -4.30 -15.02
N THR A 11 44.97 -3.10 -14.80
CA THR A 11 44.27 -2.02 -14.10
C THR A 11 43.03 -1.56 -14.86
N ILE A 12 43.11 -1.45 -16.18
CA ILE A 12 41.97 -1.11 -17.04
C ILE A 12 40.89 -2.20 -16.95
N ILE A 13 41.28 -3.47 -17.08
CA ILE A 13 40.35 -4.62 -17.01
C ILE A 13 39.66 -4.66 -15.64
N ALA A 14 40.41 -4.52 -14.55
CA ALA A 14 39.87 -4.50 -13.20
C ALA A 14 38.87 -3.35 -12.99
N SER A 15 39.19 -2.16 -13.53
CA SER A 15 38.30 -1.00 -13.47
C SER A 15 36.99 -1.24 -14.23
N ILE A 16 37.06 -1.85 -15.41
CA ILE A 16 35.87 -2.20 -16.20
C ILE A 16 35.02 -3.22 -15.45
N ILE A 17 35.63 -4.27 -14.89
CA ILE A 17 34.92 -5.29 -14.11
C ILE A 17 34.23 -4.67 -12.89
N ALA A 18 34.91 -3.76 -12.18
CA ALA A 18 34.33 -3.06 -11.03
C ALA A 18 33.09 -2.24 -11.40
N VAL A 19 33.15 -1.48 -12.52
CA VAL A 19 32.00 -0.69 -13.00
C VAL A 19 30.84 -1.59 -13.41
N ILE A 20 31.09 -2.68 -14.15
CA ILE A 20 30.04 -3.64 -14.53
C ILE A 20 29.39 -4.25 -13.29
N THR A 21 30.20 -4.64 -12.30
CA THR A 21 29.72 -5.24 -11.04
C THR A 21 28.86 -4.25 -10.26
N LEU A 22 29.27 -2.98 -10.20
CA LEU A 22 28.50 -1.92 -9.57
C LEU A 22 27.14 -1.72 -10.25
N ILE A 23 27.10 -1.69 -11.59
CA ILE A 23 25.86 -1.55 -12.35
C ILE A 23 24.92 -2.73 -12.08
N LEU A 24 25.44 -3.96 -12.14
CA LEU A 24 24.66 -5.16 -11.85
C LEU A 24 24.11 -5.15 -10.42
N GLY A 25 24.93 -4.75 -9.44
CA GLY A 25 24.51 -4.61 -8.05
C GLY A 25 23.38 -3.59 -7.86
N VAL A 26 23.43 -2.44 -8.54
CA VAL A 26 22.35 -1.44 -8.51
C VAL A 26 21.06 -1.98 -9.13
N LEU A 27 21.16 -2.70 -10.26
CA LEU A 27 19.99 -3.31 -10.91
C LEU A 27 19.36 -4.41 -10.05
N GLU A 28 20.18 -5.26 -9.43
CA GLU A 28 19.71 -6.31 -8.53
C GLU A 28 19.07 -5.72 -7.27
N TYR A 29 19.68 -4.68 -6.68
CA TYR A 29 19.11 -3.96 -5.54
C TYR A 29 17.72 -3.38 -5.86
N ARG A 30 17.54 -2.82 -7.05
CA ARG A 30 16.24 -2.33 -7.52
C ARG A 30 15.21 -3.46 -7.64
N LYS A 31 15.58 -4.58 -8.25
CA LYS A 31 14.71 -5.77 -8.37
C LYS A 31 14.31 -6.30 -6.99
N LYS A 32 15.26 -6.40 -6.06
CA LYS A 32 15.02 -6.84 -4.68
C LYS A 32 14.02 -5.93 -3.98
N ASN A 33 14.20 -4.61 -4.07
CA ASN A 33 13.26 -3.65 -3.47
C ASN A 33 11.84 -3.77 -4.04
N MET A 34 11.69 -3.99 -5.36
CA MET A 34 10.39 -4.24 -5.97
C MET A 34 9.74 -5.52 -5.43
N LEU A 35 10.49 -6.62 -5.37
CA LEU A 35 10.00 -7.89 -4.83
C LEU A 35 9.59 -7.75 -3.35
N THR A 36 10.36 -7.03 -2.54
CA THR A 36 10.03 -6.76 -1.13
C THR A 36 8.73 -5.97 -1.01
N ARG A 37 8.46 -4.98 -1.88
CA ARG A 37 7.19 -4.24 -1.88
C ARG A 37 6.00 -5.13 -2.22
N ILE A 38 6.18 -6.04 -3.19
CA ILE A 38 5.16 -7.02 -3.56
C ILE A 38 4.90 -7.99 -2.41
N ASP A 39 5.94 -8.49 -1.74
CA ASP A 39 5.82 -9.39 -0.60
C ASP A 39 5.06 -8.73 0.58
N ILE A 40 5.41 -7.49 0.94
CA ILE A 40 4.69 -6.74 1.98
C ILE A 40 3.22 -6.56 1.59
N TYR A 41 2.94 -6.23 0.33
CA TYR A 41 1.59 -6.11 -0.18
C TYR A 41 0.81 -7.43 -0.07
N LEU A 42 1.40 -8.56 -0.51
CA LEU A 42 0.75 -9.87 -0.46
C LEU A 42 0.49 -10.30 0.99
N LYS A 43 1.41 -10.03 1.91
CA LYS A 43 1.23 -10.29 3.34
C LYS A 43 0.05 -9.50 3.91
N MET A 44 -0.07 -8.21 3.59
CA MET A 44 -1.18 -7.39 4.06
C MET A 44 -2.52 -7.84 3.47
N ARG A 45 -2.55 -8.17 2.18
CA ARG A 45 -3.74 -8.72 1.51
C ARG A 45 -4.16 -10.05 2.15
N ASP A 46 -3.21 -10.94 2.37
CA ASP A 46 -3.47 -12.25 2.96
C ASP A 46 -3.91 -12.13 4.41
N TYR A 47 -3.33 -11.21 5.19
CA TYR A 47 -3.79 -10.88 6.53
C TYR A 47 -5.25 -10.41 6.50
N TYR A 48 -5.57 -9.47 5.62
CA TYR A 48 -6.92 -8.95 5.44
C TYR A 48 -7.93 -10.04 5.03
N ALA A 49 -7.51 -10.97 4.17
CA ALA A 49 -8.35 -12.05 3.66
C ALA A 49 -8.59 -13.17 4.68
N ARG A 50 -7.63 -13.44 5.57
CA ARG A 50 -7.68 -14.55 6.54
C ARG A 50 -8.20 -14.14 7.91
N ASP A 51 -8.10 -12.88 8.27
CA ASP A 51 -8.57 -12.39 9.57
C ASP A 51 -10.10 -12.28 9.59
N GLU A 52 -10.75 -13.12 10.40
CA GLU A 52 -12.21 -13.18 10.49
C GLU A 52 -12.84 -11.88 10.98
N ASN A 53 -12.16 -11.13 11.86
CA ASN A 53 -12.68 -9.87 12.39
C ASN A 53 -12.68 -8.81 11.29
N LEU A 54 -11.59 -8.70 10.52
CA LEU A 54 -11.54 -7.79 9.38
C LEU A 54 -12.56 -8.17 8.32
N GLN A 55 -12.72 -9.46 8.01
CA GLN A 55 -13.74 -9.91 7.06
C GLN A 55 -15.16 -9.58 7.52
N LYS A 56 -15.48 -9.73 8.81
CA LYS A 56 -16.77 -9.33 9.39
C LYS A 56 -17.01 -7.83 9.25
N VAL A 57 -16.01 -7.00 9.56
CA VAL A 57 -16.10 -5.54 9.40
C VAL A 57 -16.31 -5.18 7.93
N CYS A 58 -15.56 -5.77 7.00
CA CYS A 58 -15.72 -5.51 5.56
C CYS A 58 -17.09 -5.91 5.04
N SER A 59 -17.59 -7.06 5.50
CA SER A 59 -18.91 -7.56 5.12
C SER A 59 -20.02 -6.64 5.62
N ALA A 60 -19.87 -6.07 6.82
CA ALA A 60 -20.81 -5.10 7.38
C ALA A 60 -20.76 -3.73 6.66
N LEU A 61 -19.58 -3.32 6.16
CA LEU A 61 -19.37 -2.05 5.45
C LEU A 61 -19.68 -2.11 3.94
N GLY A 62 -19.77 -3.31 3.36
CA GLY A 62 -20.05 -3.50 1.94
C GLY A 62 -21.46 -3.02 1.55
N GLU A 63 -21.61 -2.44 0.37
CA GLU A 63 -22.89 -1.92 -0.15
C GLU A 63 -23.92 -3.06 -0.30
N GLY A 64 -24.78 -3.20 0.71
CA GLY A 64 -26.16 -3.65 0.52
C GLY A 64 -26.52 -5.10 0.84
N ARG A 65 -25.61 -5.99 1.29
CA ARG A 65 -25.95 -7.36 1.75
C ARG A 65 -24.97 -7.95 2.77
N GLY A 66 -24.47 -7.14 3.70
CA GLY A 66 -23.82 -7.70 4.89
C GLY A 66 -24.84 -8.50 5.69
N SER A 67 -24.54 -9.74 6.05
CA SER A 67 -25.35 -10.51 7.01
C SER A 67 -25.33 -9.91 8.42
N ILE A 68 -24.42 -8.96 8.66
CA ILE A 68 -24.12 -8.34 9.95
C ILE A 68 -24.30 -6.84 9.81
N ASN A 69 -25.02 -6.23 10.75
CA ASN A 69 -25.18 -4.79 10.82
C ASN A 69 -23.91 -4.13 11.40
N VAL A 70 -23.51 -2.95 10.92
CA VAL A 70 -22.36 -2.19 11.45
C VAL A 70 -22.47 -1.92 12.96
N LYS A 71 -23.70 -1.81 13.49
CA LYS A 71 -23.97 -1.68 14.94
C LYS A 71 -23.60 -2.92 15.75
N GLU A 72 -23.65 -4.10 15.13
CA GLU A 72 -23.37 -5.37 15.79
C GLU A 72 -21.87 -5.66 15.90
N LEU A 73 -21.03 -4.86 15.23
CA LEU A 73 -19.58 -4.97 15.33
C LEU A 73 -19.11 -4.58 16.74
N THR A 74 -18.26 -5.43 17.31
CA THR A 74 -17.67 -5.19 18.62
C THR A 74 -16.66 -4.05 18.57
N TYR A 75 -16.41 -3.43 19.73
CA TYR A 75 -15.36 -2.41 19.87
C TYR A 75 -14.00 -2.93 19.36
N GLU A 76 -13.63 -4.16 19.71
CA GLU A 76 -12.36 -4.76 19.29
C GLU A 76 -12.27 -4.95 17.77
N GLN A 77 -13.36 -5.37 17.12
CA GLN A 77 -13.39 -5.50 15.66
C GLN A 77 -13.18 -4.16 14.96
N LYS A 78 -13.87 -3.12 15.43
CA LYS A 78 -13.74 -1.76 14.90
C LYS A 78 -12.32 -1.22 15.13
N ARG A 79 -11.79 -1.36 16.36
CA ARG A 79 -10.44 -0.92 16.72
C ARG A 79 -9.36 -1.65 15.92
N GLN A 80 -9.49 -2.96 15.73
CA GLN A 80 -8.56 -3.76 14.93
C GLN A 80 -8.56 -3.32 13.46
N PHE A 81 -9.75 -3.04 12.90
CA PHE A 81 -9.88 -2.50 11.55
C PHE A 81 -9.19 -1.13 11.42
N LEU A 82 -9.44 -0.22 12.36
CA LEU A 82 -8.80 1.11 12.38
C LEU A 82 -7.27 1.01 12.47
N GLY A 83 -6.74 0.16 13.35
CA GLY A 83 -5.29 -0.08 13.46
C GLY A 83 -4.69 -0.69 12.19
N THR A 84 -5.47 -1.50 11.46
CA THR A 84 -5.05 -2.03 10.15
C THR A 84 -5.01 -0.92 9.10
N MET A 85 -6.00 -0.02 9.07
CA MET A 85 -6.00 1.12 8.15
C MET A 85 -4.88 2.13 8.44
N GLU A 86 -4.56 2.36 9.71
CA GLU A 86 -3.37 3.10 10.15
C GLU A 86 -2.07 2.47 9.61
N SER A 87 -1.95 1.14 9.71
CA SER A 87 -0.79 0.41 9.20
C SER A 87 -0.66 0.53 7.67
N ILE A 88 -1.79 0.47 6.95
CA ILE A 88 -1.82 0.69 5.50
C ILE A 88 -1.44 2.14 5.17
N ALA A 89 -1.95 3.11 5.90
CA ALA A 89 -1.60 4.53 5.74
C ALA A 89 -0.08 4.75 5.90
N LEU A 90 0.55 4.10 6.89
CA LEU A 90 2.00 4.14 7.07
C LEU A 90 2.77 3.54 5.88
N LEU A 91 2.32 2.40 5.35
CA LEU A 91 2.92 1.78 4.16
C LEU A 91 2.82 2.67 2.92
N VAL A 92 1.72 3.39 2.78
CA VAL A 92 1.50 4.33 1.68
C VAL A 92 2.36 5.59 1.86
N ASN A 93 2.41 6.15 3.06
CA ASN A 93 3.18 7.35 3.37
C ASN A 93 4.69 7.11 3.22
N SER A 94 5.17 5.91 3.57
CA SER A 94 6.56 5.49 3.38
C SER A 94 6.91 5.12 1.92
N LYS A 95 5.96 5.23 0.99
CA LYS A 95 6.11 4.85 -0.44
C LYS A 95 6.47 3.37 -0.64
N VAL A 96 6.22 2.53 0.37
CA VAL A 96 6.33 1.07 0.25
C VAL A 96 5.16 0.55 -0.58
N MET A 97 3.96 1.06 -0.31
CA MET A 97 2.75 0.75 -1.07
C MET A 97 2.36 1.92 -1.98
N ASN A 98 1.98 1.60 -3.21
CA ASN A 98 1.48 2.60 -4.16
C ASN A 98 0.06 3.05 -3.77
N LYS A 99 -0.20 4.36 -3.82
CA LYS A 99 -1.48 4.97 -3.43
C LYS A 99 -2.68 4.41 -4.21
N GLN A 100 -2.53 4.20 -5.51
CA GLN A 100 -3.61 3.68 -6.36
C GLN A 100 -3.92 2.21 -6.04
N VAL A 101 -2.89 1.40 -5.77
CA VAL A 101 -3.08 0.01 -5.33
C VAL A 101 -3.75 -0.04 -3.96
N ALA A 102 -3.33 0.82 -3.03
CA ALA A 102 -3.94 0.92 -1.70
C ALA A 102 -5.42 1.34 -1.79
N MET A 103 -5.73 2.32 -2.63
CA MET A 103 -7.12 2.74 -2.90
C MET A 103 -7.95 1.59 -3.44
N TYR A 104 -7.47 0.90 -4.47
CA TYR A 104 -8.18 -0.20 -5.12
C TYR A 104 -8.49 -1.35 -4.13
N MET A 105 -7.58 -1.67 -3.22
CA MET A 105 -7.73 -2.84 -2.34
C MET A 105 -8.40 -2.51 -1.00
N PHE A 106 -8.08 -1.35 -0.42
CA PHE A 106 -8.45 -0.99 0.95
C PHE A 106 -9.22 0.33 1.04
N GLY A 107 -9.05 1.21 0.05
CA GLY A 107 -9.61 2.56 0.05
C GLY A 107 -11.13 2.59 0.11
N TYR A 108 -11.80 1.65 -0.55
CA TYR A 108 -13.26 1.53 -0.47
C TYR A 108 -13.74 1.35 0.98
N TYR A 109 -13.21 0.35 1.71
CA TYR A 109 -13.61 0.08 3.09
C TYR A 109 -13.14 1.18 4.05
N ALA A 110 -11.96 1.76 3.79
CA ALA A 110 -11.45 2.90 4.53
C ALA A 110 -12.41 4.09 4.44
N ILE A 111 -12.96 4.36 3.26
CA ILE A 111 -13.96 5.42 3.09
C ILE A 111 -15.30 5.03 3.73
N ALA A 112 -15.79 3.82 3.47
CA ALA A 112 -17.07 3.35 4.00
C ALA A 112 -17.12 3.40 5.53
N ALA A 113 -16.05 2.98 6.22
CA ALA A 113 -15.98 3.06 7.67
C ALA A 113 -15.90 4.51 8.18
N TRP A 114 -15.17 5.38 7.49
CA TRP A 114 -15.04 6.78 7.90
C TRP A 114 -16.36 7.55 7.75
N GLU A 115 -17.09 7.33 6.67
CA GLU A 115 -18.35 8.02 6.36
C GLU A 115 -19.56 7.43 7.11
N ASN A 116 -19.44 6.23 7.71
CA ASN A 116 -20.53 5.57 8.42
C ASN A 116 -20.57 5.98 9.90
N GLU A 117 -21.53 6.82 10.29
CA GLU A 117 -21.71 7.27 11.68
C GLU A 117 -21.95 6.12 12.67
N GLU A 118 -22.65 5.06 12.24
CA GLU A 118 -22.94 3.90 13.09
C GLU A 118 -21.67 3.11 13.44
N PHE A 119 -20.67 3.13 12.56
CA PHE A 119 -19.33 2.58 12.83
C PHE A 119 -18.71 3.26 14.04
N TRP A 120 -18.81 4.58 14.16
CA TRP A 120 -18.22 5.37 15.26
C TRP A 120 -19.10 5.44 16.50
N SER A 121 -20.39 5.16 16.39
CA SER A 121 -21.37 5.37 17.46
C SER A 121 -21.22 4.47 18.71
N HIS A 122 -20.33 3.46 18.71
CA HIS A 122 -20.27 2.45 19.78
C HIS A 122 -18.87 2.29 20.40
N GLY A 123 -18.85 2.19 21.73
CA GLY A 123 -17.69 1.79 22.52
C GLY A 123 -16.57 2.83 22.56
N ASN A 124 -16.81 4.04 23.10
CA ASN A 124 -15.78 5.08 23.29
C ASN A 124 -14.89 5.42 22.06
N LEU A 125 -15.22 4.91 20.88
CA LEU A 125 -14.53 5.19 19.63
C LEU A 125 -14.95 6.57 19.18
N ARG A 126 -13.96 7.42 19.04
CA ARG A 126 -14.14 8.82 18.68
C ARG A 126 -13.48 9.07 17.35
N GLN A 127 -14.27 9.49 16.36
CA GLN A 127 -13.76 9.81 15.03
C GLN A 127 -12.80 11.02 15.04
N ASP A 128 -12.96 11.90 16.03
CA ASP A 128 -12.14 13.07 16.26
C ASP A 128 -10.87 12.80 17.10
N ASP A 129 -10.65 11.55 17.53
CA ASP A 129 -9.47 11.17 18.29
C ASP A 129 -8.17 11.37 17.46
N PRO A 130 -7.17 12.13 17.97
CA PRO A 130 -5.89 12.32 17.29
C PRO A 130 -5.15 11.03 16.92
N MET A 131 -5.42 9.92 17.63
CA MET A 131 -4.84 8.61 17.34
C MET A 131 -5.18 8.12 15.93
N TRP A 132 -6.27 8.58 15.33
CA TRP A 132 -6.71 8.21 13.98
C TRP A 132 -6.31 9.22 12.90
N SER A 133 -5.33 10.08 13.18
CA SER A 133 -4.92 11.15 12.27
C SER A 133 -4.31 10.64 10.96
N LEU A 134 -3.55 9.53 10.97
CA LEU A 134 -3.01 8.97 9.71
C LEU A 134 -4.11 8.29 8.91
N TYR A 135 -5.04 7.61 9.57
CA TYR A 135 -6.21 7.05 8.92
C TYR A 135 -7.08 8.14 8.31
N LYS A 136 -7.29 9.27 9.01
CA LYS A 136 -7.97 10.44 8.44
C LYS A 136 -7.27 10.97 7.19
N ALA A 137 -5.93 11.08 7.23
CA ALA A 137 -5.15 11.50 6.05
C ALA A 137 -5.26 10.50 4.90
N PHE A 138 -5.28 9.20 5.21
CA PHE A 138 -5.50 8.13 4.25
C PHE A 138 -6.90 8.19 3.64
N TYR A 139 -7.94 8.38 4.46
CA TYR A 139 -9.31 8.62 4.01
C TYR A 139 -9.38 9.77 3.01
N LEU A 140 -8.89 10.96 3.36
CA LEU A 140 -8.91 12.15 2.49
C LEU A 140 -8.17 11.90 1.16
N GLN A 141 -7.04 11.20 1.20
CA GLN A 141 -6.32 10.80 0.00
C GLN A 141 -7.18 9.89 -0.89
N ASN A 142 -7.84 8.89 -0.31
CA ASN A 142 -8.69 7.95 -1.04
C ASN A 142 -9.95 8.62 -1.60
N CYS A 143 -10.55 9.58 -0.90
CA CYS A 143 -11.64 10.40 -1.45
C CYS A 143 -11.20 11.19 -2.67
N THR A 144 -9.98 11.76 -2.63
CA THR A 144 -9.41 12.47 -3.78
C THR A 144 -9.26 11.52 -4.98
N ILE A 145 -8.71 10.33 -4.76
CA ILE A 145 -8.52 9.32 -5.81
C ILE A 145 -9.88 8.77 -6.32
N ARG A 146 -10.88 8.59 -5.44
CA ARG A 146 -12.25 8.20 -5.80
C ARG A 146 -12.88 9.22 -6.74
N ASN A 147 -12.82 10.49 -6.36
CA ASN A 147 -13.38 11.59 -7.15
C ASN A 147 -12.69 11.71 -8.52
N GLU A 148 -11.36 11.53 -8.58
CA GLU A 148 -10.63 11.45 -9.86
C GLU A 148 -11.12 10.29 -10.74
N PHE A 149 -11.43 9.14 -10.14
CA PHE A 149 -11.96 7.96 -10.85
C PHE A 149 -13.36 8.21 -11.41
N ASP A 150 -14.26 8.76 -10.58
CA ASP A 150 -15.65 9.05 -10.97
C ASP A 150 -15.73 10.10 -12.10
N MET A 151 -14.79 11.05 -12.12
CA MET A 151 -14.72 12.10 -13.16
C MET A 151 -14.12 11.61 -14.49
N ASN A 152 -13.23 10.61 -14.49
CA ASN A 152 -12.62 10.12 -15.73
C ASN A 152 -12.18 8.63 -15.64
N PRO A 153 -13.10 7.69 -15.91
CA PRO A 153 -12.81 6.26 -15.87
C PRO A 153 -11.70 5.81 -16.85
N SER A 154 -11.51 6.55 -17.96
CA SER A 154 -10.54 6.21 -19.02
C SER A 154 -9.07 6.50 -18.64
N PHE A 155 -8.84 7.31 -17.60
CA PHE A 155 -7.51 7.74 -17.14
C PHE A 155 -6.63 6.56 -16.67
N TYR A 156 -7.24 5.50 -16.14
CA TYR A 156 -6.51 4.38 -15.55
C TYR A 156 -6.05 3.33 -16.58
N ILE A 157 -6.70 3.24 -17.75
CA ILE A 157 -6.28 2.33 -18.83
C ILE A 157 -4.96 2.83 -19.45
N LYS A 158 -4.82 4.14 -19.67
CA LYS A 158 -3.60 4.75 -20.24
C LYS A 158 -2.38 4.68 -19.30
N ARG A 159 -2.58 4.76 -17.98
CA ARG A 159 -1.47 4.75 -17.01
C ARG A 159 -0.91 3.34 -16.76
N LYS A 160 -1.72 2.29 -16.95
CA LYS A 160 -1.32 0.87 -16.84
C LYS A 160 -0.26 0.46 -17.87
N LEU A 161 -0.28 1.08 -19.06
CA LEU A 161 0.71 0.84 -20.12
C LEU A 161 2.09 1.42 -19.81
N ASN A 162 2.15 2.54 -19.09
CA ASN A 162 3.42 3.19 -18.72
C ASN A 162 4.09 2.58 -17.48
N PHE A 163 3.37 1.77 -16.69
CA PHE A 163 3.92 1.07 -15.52
C PHE A 163 4.63 -0.24 -15.89
N LEU A 164 4.29 -0.84 -17.04
CA LEU A 164 4.96 -2.02 -17.60
C LEU A 164 6.16 -1.65 -18.49
N SER A 165 6.39 -0.35 -18.73
CA SER A 165 7.40 0.16 -19.67
C SER A 165 8.59 0.86 -18.98
N LYS A 166 8.75 0.75 -17.65
CA LYS A 166 9.87 1.30 -16.87
C LYS A 166 10.38 0.27 -15.88
#